data_AF-A0A2N8ZM37-F1
#
_entry.id   AF-A0A2N8ZM37-F1
#
_cell.length_a   1.000
_cell.length_b   1.000
_cell.length_c   1.000
_cell.angle_alpha   90.00
_cell.angle_beta   90.00
_cell.angle_gamma   90.00
#
_symmetry.space_group_name_H-M   'P 1'
#
loop_
_entity.id
_entity.type
_entity.pdbx_description
1 polymer ?
#
loop_
_entity_poly.entity_id
_entity_poly.type
_entity_poly.pdbx_seq_one_letter_code
_entity_poly.pdbx_strand_id
1 'polypeptide(L)' 'MVEIGDSKRKILVLATEQKNMEMKNGKLFSIGNHTIETLVQMLHLKNSGYEFEISTPSGKPALFGVCPCNAW' A
#
# COMPACT_ATOMS: atom_id res chain seq x y z
N MET A 1 -32.28 13.77 -13.81
CA MET A 1 -31.11 12.89 -13.62
C MET A 1 -29.91 13.67 -14.07
N VAL A 2 -29.05 14.09 -13.15
CA VAL A 2 -27.82 14.82 -13.48
C VAL A 2 -26.81 13.79 -13.98
N GLU A 3 -26.40 13.92 -15.24
CA GLU A 3 -25.23 13.21 -15.76
C GLU A 3 -23.99 13.78 -15.07
N ILE A 4 -23.44 13.02 -14.13
CA ILE A 4 -22.09 13.22 -13.63
C ILE A 4 -21.18 12.64 -14.71
N GLY A 5 -20.32 13.45 -15.32
CA GLY A 5 -19.40 13.02 -16.36
C GLY A 5 -18.63 11.75 -15.97
N ASP A 6 -18.41 10.90 -16.97
CA ASP A 6 -17.94 9.50 -16.91
C ASP A 6 -16.49 9.31 -16.43
N SER A 7 -16.04 10.10 -15.45
CA SER A 7 -14.73 9.93 -14.83
C SER A 7 -14.82 8.90 -13.71
N LYS A 8 -14.35 7.68 -13.98
CA LYS A 8 -14.10 6.69 -12.91
C LYS A 8 -13.26 7.34 -11.81
N ARG A 9 -13.70 7.20 -10.56
CA ARG A 9 -13.01 7.77 -9.41
C ARG A 9 -11.72 6.98 -9.15
N LYS A 10 -10.60 7.68 -9.04
CA LYS A 10 -9.28 7.10 -8.79
C LYS A 10 -8.88 7.26 -7.32
N ILE A 11 -8.14 6.28 -6.81
CA ILE A 11 -7.56 6.26 -5.47
C ILE A 11 -6.04 6.25 -5.61
N LEU A 12 -5.38 7.26 -5.04
CA LEU A 12 -3.93 7.28 -4.94
C LEU A 12 -3.49 6.46 -3.72
N VAL A 13 -2.77 5.38 -3.96
CA VAL A 13 -2.17 4.53 -2.93
C VAL A 13 -0.73 4.97 -2.75
N LEU A 14 -0.44 5.57 -1.58
CA LEU A 14 0.92 5.91 -1.19
C LEU A 14 1.55 4.70 -0.49
N ALA A 15 2.46 4.04 -1.18
CA ALA A 15 3.11 2.83 -0.71
C ALA A 15 4.53 3.13 -0.20
N THR A 16 5.01 2.32 0.76
CA THR A 16 6.42 2.36 1.14
C THR A 16 7.30 1.61 0.14
N GLU A 17 8.49 2.16 -0.08
CA GLU A 17 9.61 1.58 -0.82
C GLU A 17 10.76 1.15 0.11
N GLN A 18 10.57 1.23 1.43
CA GLN A 18 11.56 0.87 2.44
C GLN A 18 11.35 -0.56 2.95
N LYS A 19 12.42 -1.37 2.93
CA LYS A 19 12.37 -2.78 3.35
C LYS A 19 12.73 -3.00 4.82
N ASN A 20 13.64 -2.18 5.35
CA ASN A 20 14.20 -2.41 6.67
C ASN A 20 14.04 -1.14 7.49
N MET A 21 13.55 -1.31 8.71
CA MET A 21 13.52 -0.28 9.73
C MET A 21 14.48 -0.67 10.84
N GLU A 22 15.41 0.20 11.19
CA GLU A 22 16.28 -0.02 12.33
C GLU A 22 15.51 0.22 13.63
N MET A 23 15.53 -0.78 14.51
CA MET A 23 14.85 -0.74 15.79
C MET A 23 15.80 -0.23 16.88
N LYS A 24 15.25 0.17 18.03
CA LYS A 24 16.06 0.68 19.18
C LYS A 24 17.12 -0.32 19.68
N ASN A 25 16.93 -1.62 19.43
CA ASN A 25 17.84 -2.68 19.80
C ASN A 25 18.95 -2.92 18.74
N GLY A 26 19.04 -2.08 17.71
CA GLY A 26 20.02 -2.20 16.61
C GLY A 26 19.69 -3.31 15.60
N LYS A 27 18.60 -4.05 15.76
CA LYS A 27 18.15 -5.04 14.78
C LYS A 27 17.37 -4.37 13.65
N LEU A 28 17.50 -4.92 12.44
CA LEU A 28 16.68 -4.52 11.30
C LEU A 28 15.37 -5.31 11.30
N PHE A 29 14.27 -4.58 11.37
CA PHE A 29 12.94 -5.12 11.19
C PHE A 29 12.59 -5.11 9.70
N SER A 30 12.37 -6.29 9.12
CA SER A 30 11.93 -6.41 7.72
C SER A 30 10.47 -5.98 7.62
N ILE A 31 10.25 -4.79 7.07
CA ILE A 31 8.95 -4.16 6.87
C ILE A 31 8.53 -4.16 5.40
N GLY A 32 7.26 -3.82 5.19
CA GLY A 32 6.66 -3.52 3.91
C GLY A 32 5.19 -3.15 4.10
N ASN A 33 4.51 -2.79 3.02
CA ASN A 33 3.06 -2.63 3.04
C ASN A 33 2.44 -3.99 3.42
N HIS A 34 1.61 -4.02 4.45
CA HIS A 34 1.03 -5.27 4.94
C HIS A 34 0.04 -5.81 3.89
N THR A 35 0.32 -7.01 3.37
CA THR A 35 -0.35 -7.55 2.19
C THR A 35 -1.86 -7.65 2.38
N ILE A 36 -2.31 -8.14 3.55
CA ILE A 36 -3.73 -8.31 3.84
C ILE A 36 -4.42 -6.95 3.98
N GLU A 37 -3.80 -6.01 4.71
CA GLU A 37 -4.37 -4.68 4.93
C GLU A 37 -4.49 -3.90 3.62
N THR A 38 -3.50 -4.04 2.73
CA THR A 38 -3.47 -3.28 1.47
C THR A 38 -4.36 -3.94 0.41
N LEU A 39 -4.13 -5.22 0.09
CA LEU A 39 -4.77 -5.86 -1.06
C LEU A 39 -6.24 -6.17 -0.83
N VAL A 40 -6.64 -6.54 0.39
CA VAL A 40 -8.06 -6.81 0.69
C VAL A 40 -8.89 -5.54 0.57
N GLN A 41 -8.39 -4.40 1.06
CA GLN A 41 -9.08 -3.12 0.91
C GLN A 41 -9.17 -2.70 -0.57
N MET A 42 -8.07 -2.81 -1.31
CA MET A 42 -8.06 -2.51 -2.75
C MET A 42 -9.03 -3.39 -3.55
N LEU A 43 -9.20 -4.66 -3.17
CA LEU A 43 -10.15 -5.56 -3.84
C LEU A 43 -11.60 -5.07 -3.71
N HIS A 44 -12.04 -4.68 -2.51
CA HIS A 44 -13.41 -4.18 -2.29
C HIS A 44 -13.67 -2.90 -3.08
N LEU A 45 -12.69 -1.99 -3.08
CA LEU A 45 -12.75 -0.72 -3.79
C LEU A 45 -12.73 -0.92 -5.31
N LYS A 46 -11.91 -1.85 -5.82
CA LYS A 46 -11.91 -2.24 -7.24
C LYS A 46 -13.28 -2.77 -7.67
N ASN A 47 -13.88 -3.65 -6.87
CA ASN A 47 -15.20 -4.21 -7.14
C ASN A 47 -16.31 -3.14 -7.12
N SER A 48 -16.08 -2.03 -6.41
CA SER A 48 -16.98 -0.88 -6.35
C SER A 48 -16.77 0.12 -7.51
N GLY A 49 -15.88 -0.20 -8.46
CA GLY A 49 -15.62 0.60 -9.66
C GLY A 49 -14.52 1.65 -9.54
N TYR A 50 -13.71 1.60 -8.48
CA TYR A 50 -12.56 2.50 -8.32
C TYR A 50 -11.33 1.98 -9.07
N GLU A 51 -10.55 2.92 -9.61
CA GLU A 51 -9.23 2.65 -10.18
C GLU A 51 -8.13 3.12 -9.21
N PHE A 52 -6.92 2.59 -9.34
CA PHE A 52 -5.81 2.89 -8.42
C PHE A 52 -4.60 3.42 -9.17
N GLU A 53 -3.97 4.42 -8.58
CA GLU A 53 -2.62 4.85 -8.93
C GLU A 53 -1.73 4.59 -7.72
N ILE A 54 -0.62 3.89 -7.91
CA ILE A 54 0.30 3.55 -6.82
C ILE A 54 1.53 4.44 -6.97
N SER A 55 1.90 5.12 -5.89
CA SER A 55 3.08 5.99 -5.87
C SER A 55 3.92 5.73 -4.63
N THR A 56 5.22 5.92 -4.78
CA THR A 56 6.22 5.87 -3.72
C THR A 56 7.04 7.16 -3.78
N PRO A 57 7.65 7.62 -2.67
CA PRO A 57 8.34 8.91 -2.63
C PRO A 57 9.43 9.10 -3.70
N SER A 58 10.13 8.04 -4.10
CA SER A 58 11.16 8.12 -5.15
C SER A 58 10.80 7.39 -6.44
N GLY A 59 9.57 6.87 -6.56
CA GLY A 59 9.15 6.07 -7.72
C GLY A 59 9.75 4.66 -7.76
N LYS A 60 10.42 4.22 -6.69
CA LYS A 60 10.88 2.82 -6.59
C LYS A 60 9.71 1.87 -6.38
N PRO A 61 9.88 0.56 -6.65
CA PRO A 61 8.82 -0.41 -6.45
C PRO A 61 8.30 -0.41 -5.01
N ALA A 62 6.97 -0.46 -4.88
CA ALA A 62 6.32 -0.69 -3.60
C ALA A 62 6.74 -2.05 -3.03
N LEU A 63 7.09 -2.09 -1.75
CA LEU A 63 7.50 -3.31 -1.07
C LEU A 63 6.35 -3.85 -0.24
N PHE A 64 6.04 -5.13 -0.40
CA PHE A 64 5.06 -5.83 0.43
C PHE A 64 5.77 -6.75 1.41
N GLY A 65 5.28 -6.78 2.64
CA GLY A 65 5.87 -7.55 3.71
C GLY A 65 4.82 -8.05 4.68
N VAL A 66 5.10 -9.17 5.31
CA VAL A 66 4.40 -9.61 6.51
C VAL A 66 5.30 -9.25 7.68
N CYS A 67 4.73 -8.67 8.74
CA CYS A 67 5.44 -8.39 9.98
C CYS A 67 6.10 -9.67 10.50
N PRO A 68 7.43 -9.77 10.55
CA PRO A 68 8.07 -10.95 11.11
C PRO A 68 7.79 -11.03 12.63
N CYS A 69 7.33 -12.19 13.08
CA CYS A 69 6.93 -12.40 14.49
C CYS A 69 8.10 -12.26 15.48
N ASN A 70 9.35 -12.30 15.01
CA ASN A 70 10.58 -12.23 15.81
C ASN A 70 11.23 -10.83 15.81
N ALA A 71 10.47 -9.79 15.49
CA ALA A 71 10.93 -8.40 15.36
C ALA A 71 11.25 -7.66 16.67
N TRP A 72 11.11 -8.34 17.80
CA TRP A 72 11.28 -7.78 19.14
C TRP A 72 12.50 -8.41 19.81
#